data_AF-A0A1B9MC07-F1
#
_entry.id   AF-A0A1B9MC07-F1
#
_cell.length_a   1.000
_cell.length_b   1.000
_cell.length_c   1.000
_cell.angle_alpha   90.00
_cell.angle_beta   90.00
_cell.angle_gamma   90.00
#
_symmetry.space_group_name_H-M   'P 1'
#
loop_
_entity.id
_entity.type
_entity.pdbx_description
1 polymer ?
#
loop_
_entity_poly.entity_id
_entity_poly.type
_entity_poly.pdbx_seq_one_letter_code
_entity_poly.pdbx_strand_id
1 'polypeptide(L)'
;MTSKKIIEKLQQLDWYVKCETEHEIALVLNACLDANVCWASGEFAHHFSDVLLQKTPIFIGRDSEYDEHGLSWDDWDSFLSNKNCEDITNWFFEELRNE
;
A
#
# COMPACT_ATOMS: atom_id res chain seq x y z
N MET A 1 -1.13 -6.96 -14.82
CA MET A 1 -0.56 -8.15 -14.19
C MET A 1 0.76 -7.69 -13.62
N THR A 2 0.81 -7.53 -12.30
CA THR A 2 1.95 -6.94 -11.61
C THR A 2 3.18 -7.83 -11.74
N SER A 3 4.35 -7.23 -11.94
CA SER A 3 5.61 -7.95 -12.07
C SER A 3 5.94 -8.72 -10.81
N LYS A 4 6.64 -9.83 -11.01
CA LYS A 4 7.11 -10.70 -9.92
C LYS A 4 7.92 -9.92 -8.87
N LYS A 5 8.72 -8.95 -9.29
CA LYS A 5 9.55 -8.13 -8.41
C LYS A 5 8.71 -7.25 -7.49
N ILE A 6 7.65 -6.63 -8.01
CA ILE A 6 6.70 -5.87 -7.21
C ILE A 6 5.96 -6.81 -6.25
N ILE A 7 5.47 -7.96 -6.72
CA ILE A 7 4.78 -8.96 -5.88
C ILE A 7 5.66 -9.38 -4.68
N GLU A 8 6.92 -9.75 -4.95
CA GLU A 8 7.86 -10.16 -3.89
C GLU A 8 8.11 -9.05 -2.88
N LYS A 9 8.21 -7.78 -3.33
CA LYS A 9 8.40 -6.64 -2.44
C LYS A 9 7.15 -6.36 -1.60
N LEU A 10 5.95 -6.40 -2.18
CA LEU A 10 4.68 -6.18 -1.46
C LEU A 10 4.39 -7.28 -0.42
N GLN A 11 4.90 -8.49 -0.64
CA GLN A 11 4.82 -9.59 0.31
C GLN A 11 5.74 -9.43 1.52
N GLN A 12 6.78 -8.60 1.42
CA GLN A 12 7.58 -8.20 2.57
C GLN A 12 6.73 -7.36 3.53
N LEU A 13 7.10 -7.36 4.82
CA LEU A 13 6.49 -6.49 5.81
C LEU A 13 7.24 -5.16 5.85
N ASP A 14 6.67 -4.18 6.56
CA ASP A 14 7.31 -2.92 6.93
C ASP A 14 7.63 -2.01 5.74
N TRP A 15 6.62 -1.73 4.91
CA TRP A 15 6.72 -0.79 3.80
C TRP A 15 5.50 0.11 3.69
N TYR A 16 5.64 1.23 2.99
CA TYR A 16 4.52 2.08 2.61
C TYR A 16 4.70 2.73 1.23
N VAL A 17 3.57 3.09 0.63
CA VAL A 17 3.47 3.87 -0.60
C VAL A 17 2.58 5.07 -0.33
N LYS A 18 3.10 6.27 -0.64
CA LYS A 18 2.33 7.51 -0.67
C LYS A 18 1.56 7.60 -2.00
N CYS A 19 0.24 7.75 -1.90
CA CYS A 19 -0.63 7.96 -3.05
C CYS A 19 -1.24 9.36 -2.99
N GLU A 20 -1.01 10.18 -4.02
CA GLU A 20 -1.54 11.54 -4.15
C GLU A 20 -2.82 11.58 -4.99
N THR A 21 -3.12 10.51 -5.74
CA THR A 21 -4.31 10.43 -6.60
C THR A 21 -5.10 9.14 -6.39
N GLU A 22 -6.40 9.16 -6.71
CA GLU A 22 -7.25 7.96 -6.76
C GLU A 22 -6.66 6.88 -7.69
N HIS A 23 -6.07 7.31 -8.80
CA HIS A 23 -5.44 6.40 -9.75
C HIS A 23 -4.25 5.65 -9.13
N GLU A 24 -3.39 6.34 -8.40
CA GLU A 24 -2.25 5.74 -7.69
C GLU A 24 -2.72 4.74 -6.62
N ILE A 25 -3.79 5.07 -5.89
CA ILE A 25 -4.41 4.15 -4.93
C ILE A 25 -4.86 2.88 -5.66
N ALA A 26 -5.60 3.00 -6.75
CA ALA A 26 -6.08 1.85 -7.53
C ALA A 26 -4.93 0.97 -8.05
N LEU A 27 -3.79 1.57 -8.44
CA LEU A 27 -2.61 0.81 -8.86
C LEU A 27 -2.02 -0.01 -7.71
N VAL A 28 -1.84 0.59 -6.53
CA VAL A 28 -1.32 -0.10 -5.34
C VAL A 28 -2.23 -1.24 -4.91
N LEU A 29 -3.54 -0.99 -4.88
CA LEU A 29 -4.57 -1.99 -4.52
C LEU A 29 -4.59 -3.19 -5.47
N ASN A 30 -4.53 -2.94 -6.78
CA ASN A 30 -4.44 -4.01 -7.77
C ASN A 30 -3.16 -4.83 -7.62
N ALA A 31 -2.02 -4.18 -7.36
CA ALA A 31 -0.76 -4.86 -7.13
C ALA A 31 -0.79 -5.72 -5.85
N CYS A 32 -1.44 -5.23 -4.79
CA CYS A 32 -1.65 -5.99 -3.56
C CYS A 32 -2.56 -7.20 -3.79
N LEU A 33 -3.60 -7.06 -4.61
CA LEU A 33 -4.47 -8.16 -5.00
C LEU A 33 -3.68 -9.25 -5.75
N ASP A 34 -2.88 -8.86 -6.75
CA ASP A 34 -2.02 -9.78 -7.50
C ASP A 34 -0.99 -10.47 -6.58
N ALA A 35 -0.54 -9.78 -5.52
CA ALA A 35 0.38 -10.31 -4.51
C ALA A 35 -0.29 -11.16 -3.42
N ASN A 36 -1.61 -11.32 -3.46
CA ASN A 36 -2.42 -11.97 -2.42
C ASN A 36 -2.23 -11.33 -1.02
N VAL A 37 -2.11 -10.01 -0.99
CA VAL A 37 -2.02 -9.20 0.23
C VAL A 37 -3.39 -8.57 0.51
N CYS A 38 -3.93 -8.81 1.69
CA CYS A 38 -5.23 -8.32 2.15
C CYS A 38 -5.08 -7.23 3.21
N TRP A 39 -6.17 -6.52 3.50
CA TRP A 39 -6.30 -5.62 4.65
C TRP A 39 -6.10 -6.39 5.96
N ALA A 40 -5.72 -5.68 7.02
CA ALA A 40 -5.63 -6.23 8.37
C ALA A 40 -6.94 -6.93 8.83
N SER A 41 -8.10 -6.42 8.38
CA SER A 41 -9.42 -7.02 8.56
C SER A 41 -9.63 -8.38 7.87
N GLY A 42 -8.71 -8.82 7.02
CA GLY A 42 -8.81 -10.05 6.23
C GLY A 42 -9.52 -9.89 4.88
N GLU A 43 -10.11 -8.73 4.61
CA GLU A 43 -10.70 -8.43 3.30
C GLU A 43 -9.62 -8.09 2.27
N PHE A 44 -9.78 -8.56 1.04
CA PHE A 44 -8.86 -8.20 -0.03
C PHE A 44 -8.96 -6.72 -0.40
N ALA A 45 -7.83 -6.18 -0.89
CA ALA A 45 -7.61 -4.78 -1.20
C ALA A 45 -8.35 -4.31 -2.47
N HIS A 46 -9.62 -4.66 -2.65
CA HIS A 46 -10.35 -4.41 -3.90
C HIS A 46 -10.93 -2.99 -4.02
N HIS A 47 -11.16 -2.31 -2.89
CA HIS A 47 -11.84 -1.02 -2.87
C HIS A 47 -11.34 -0.15 -1.71
N PHE A 48 -11.43 1.15 -1.93
CA PHE A 48 -11.20 2.19 -0.92
C PHE A 48 -12.51 2.97 -0.73
N SER A 49 -12.79 3.44 0.48
CA SER A 49 -13.98 4.25 0.74
C SER A 49 -13.91 5.60 0.01
N ASP A 50 -15.02 6.04 -0.61
CA ASP A 50 -15.13 7.34 -1.29
C ASP A 50 -14.74 8.52 -0.41
N VAL A 51 -14.97 8.40 0.90
CA VAL A 51 -14.60 9.43 1.89
C VAL A 51 -13.09 9.54 2.03
N LEU A 52 -12.36 8.43 1.87
CA LEU A 52 -10.92 8.39 1.95
C LEU A 52 -10.26 8.88 0.66
N LEU A 53 -10.87 8.63 -0.49
CA LEU A 53 -10.41 9.20 -1.77
C LEU A 53 -10.36 10.74 -1.75
N GLN A 54 -11.13 11.39 -0.87
CA GLN A 54 -11.08 12.84 -0.66
C GLN A 54 -9.91 13.32 0.23
N LYS A 55 -9.21 12.40 0.91
CA LYS A 55 -8.15 12.69 1.87
C LYS A 55 -6.74 12.55 1.29
N THR A 56 -6.56 12.66 -0.03
CA THR A 56 -5.22 12.58 -0.61
C THR A 56 -4.30 13.69 -0.06
N PRO A 57 -3.05 13.38 0.29
CA PRO A 57 -2.37 12.10 0.11
C PRO A 57 -2.73 11.03 1.16
N ILE A 58 -2.80 9.77 0.73
CA ILE A 58 -3.01 8.60 1.59
C ILE A 58 -1.76 7.72 1.56
N PHE A 59 -1.39 7.17 2.71
CA PHE A 59 -0.30 6.22 2.84
C PHE A 59 -0.89 4.83 2.96
N ILE A 60 -0.58 3.93 2.02
CA ILE A 60 -0.95 2.52 2.09
C ILE A 60 0.31 1.76 2.44
N GLY A 61 0.28 0.96 3.49
CA GLY A 61 1.45 0.21 3.91
C GLY A 61 1.12 -1.07 4.63
N ARG A 62 2.11 -1.96 4.67
CA ARG A 62 2.06 -3.19 5.44
C ARG A 62 3.05 -3.06 6.58
N ASP A 63 2.61 -3.39 7.78
CA ASP A 63 3.35 -3.17 9.01
C ASP A 63 3.32 -4.43 9.86
N SER A 64 4.44 -4.76 10.49
CA SER A 64 4.59 -5.89 11.40
C SER A 64 4.16 -5.61 12.84
N GLU A 65 3.96 -4.35 13.22
CA GLU A 65 3.74 -3.94 14.61
C GLU A 65 2.35 -4.34 15.16
N TYR A 66 1.33 -4.28 14.32
CA TYR A 66 0.00 -4.76 14.68
C TYR A 66 -0.08 -6.23 14.27
N ASP A 67 -0.46 -7.12 15.21
CA ASP A 67 -0.63 -8.59 15.09
C ASP A 67 -1.47 -9.08 13.87
N GLU A 68 -1.87 -8.17 13.00
CA GLU A 68 -2.65 -8.34 11.80
C GLU A 68 -1.71 -8.11 10.59
N HIS A 69 -1.23 -9.19 9.98
CA HIS A 69 -0.29 -9.21 8.84
C HIS A 69 -0.80 -8.54 7.54
N GLY A 70 -1.78 -7.65 7.59
CA GLY A 70 -2.43 -7.05 6.45
C GLY A 70 -2.04 -5.60 6.18
N LEU A 71 -2.62 -5.05 5.12
CA LEU A 71 -2.48 -3.64 4.77
C LEU A 71 -3.17 -2.76 5.80
N SER A 72 -2.62 -1.57 5.94
CA SER A 72 -3.16 -0.45 6.70
C SER A 72 -3.09 0.81 5.84
N TRP A 73 -3.93 1.78 6.15
CA TRP A 73 -3.86 3.10 5.55
C TRP A 73 -3.92 4.17 6.64
N ASP A 74 -3.28 5.30 6.40
CA ASP A 74 -3.33 6.44 7.31
C ASP A 74 -3.04 7.77 6.62
N ASP A 75 -3.31 8.87 7.34
CA ASP A 75 -2.80 10.20 6.99
C ASP A 75 -1.38 10.43 7.56
N TRP A 76 -0.63 11.33 6.93
CA TRP A 76 0.82 11.51 7.11
C TRP A 76 1.29 11.66 8.58
N ASP A 77 0.55 12.42 9.39
CA ASP A 77 0.92 12.72 10.78
C ASP A 77 0.85 11.47 11.68
N SER A 78 -0.08 10.58 11.38
CA SER A 78 -0.26 9.31 12.11
C SER A 78 0.71 8.24 11.61
N PHE A 79 1.08 8.26 10.33
CA PHE A 79 1.93 7.24 9.71
C PHE A 79 3.42 7.33 10.09
N LEU A 80 4.01 8.54 10.10
CA LEU A 80 5.44 8.73 10.37
C LEU A 80 5.83 8.72 11.85
N SER A 81 4.87 8.90 12.76
CA SER A 81 5.17 9.04 14.18
C SER A 81 5.43 7.70 14.88
N ASN A 82 5.06 6.57 14.27
CA ASN A 82 5.11 5.26 14.93
C ASN A 82 5.71 4.09 14.12
N LYS A 83 5.97 4.22 12.81
CA LYS A 83 6.28 3.04 11.99
C LYS A 83 7.72 3.01 11.46
N ASN A 84 8.42 1.91 11.71
CA ASN A 84 9.70 1.57 11.04
C ASN A 84 9.46 1.04 9.62
N CYS A 85 8.59 1.68 8.84
CA CYS A 85 8.29 1.25 7.47
C CYS A 85 9.22 1.91 6.45
N GLU A 86 9.65 1.14 5.46
CA GLU A 86 10.39 1.62 4.30
C GLU A 86 9.46 2.37 3.34
N ASP A 87 9.85 3.58 2.95
CA ASP A 87 9.19 4.31 1.85
C ASP A 87 9.57 3.67 0.51
N ILE A 88 8.65 2.94 -0.10
CA ILE A 88 8.85 2.33 -1.42
C ILE A 88 8.16 3.10 -2.54
N THR A 89 7.65 4.31 -2.28
CA THR A 89 6.79 5.07 -3.21
C THR A 89 7.42 5.25 -4.59
N ASN A 90 8.63 5.85 -4.64
CA ASN A 90 9.30 6.12 -5.91
C ASN A 90 9.64 4.82 -6.64
N TRP A 91 10.20 3.86 -5.91
CA TRP A 91 10.56 2.56 -6.46
C TRP A 91 9.35 1.83 -7.07
N PHE A 92 8.22 1.83 -6.36
CA PHE A 92 6.99 1.15 -6.79
C PHE A 92 6.47 1.70 -8.12
N PHE A 93 6.35 3.03 -8.22
CA PHE A 93 5.86 3.66 -9.46
C PHE A 93 6.88 3.64 -10.60
N GLU A 94 8.18 3.60 -10.31
CA GLU A 94 9.21 3.39 -11.33
C GLU A 94 9.16 1.97 -11.89
N GLU A 95 9.06 0.95 -11.04
CA GLU A 95 8.97 -0.45 -11.50
C GLU A 95 7.68 -0.70 -12.28
N LEU A 96 6.55 -0.11 -11.88
CA LEU A 96 5.29 -0.19 -12.63
C LEU A 96 5.38 0.41 -14.05
N ARG A 97 6.22 1.43 -14.26
CA ARG A 97 6.40 2.07 -15.58
C ARG A 97 7.35 1.31 -16.50
N ASN A 98 8.17 0.43 -15.92
CA ASN A 98 9.17 -0.36 -16.64
C ASN A 98 8.63 -1.75 -17.07
N GLU A 99 7.37 -2.05 -16.77
CA GLU A 99 6.59 -3.16 -17.36
C GLU A 99 6.09 -2.85 -18.78
#